data_AF-A0A816ATI1-F1
#
_entry.id   AF-A0A816ATI1-F1
#
_cell.length_a   1.000
_cell.length_b   1.000
_cell.length_c   1.000
_cell.angle_alpha   90.00
_cell.angle_beta   90.00
_cell.angle_gamma   90.00
#
_symmetry.space_group_name_H-M   'P 1'
#
loop_
_entity.id
_entity.type
_entity.pdbx_description
1 polymer ?
#
loop_
_entity_poly.entity_id
_entity_poly.type
_entity_poly.pdbx_seq_one_letter_code
_entity_poly.pdbx_strand_id
1 'polypeptide(L)'
;MDLDNGIAGKTVILGNKTYELDKLSPEERFRVRHEVMHEKHKGHESMHMEMVLVLLVSLVVCQFVILFWKSYHIRSYQFFTMIAMWLIPFGLSIKFFYFRFIIIWICFTIITVYATRRASRQPIEPNTPRLVYKWFLLVYKVSYGFAIGGYFLIMMTFLGINNLLLISPQTSLDFGILIMFYGIYYGTSLDFGILIMFYGIYYGVLGRDMAESCTDRMASKIGYYSESGLPKRALESNTCAVCANPILVQNNDEALIERTYKLQCGHTFHEFCIRGWCIVGKKQTCPYCKEKVDLKRLFPNPWEKPHVLYGNLLDWIRYLVAWQPLILMVVQGVNYVLGLE
;
A
#
# COMPACT_ATOMS: atom_id res chain seq x y z
N MET A 1 17.70 26.16 -13.84
CA MET A 1 17.29 27.46 -13.27
C MET A 1 16.92 28.32 -14.46
N ASP A 2 15.79 29.02 -14.38
CA ASP A 2 15.16 29.82 -15.43
C ASP A 2 14.38 29.03 -16.50
N LEU A 3 13.06 28.91 -16.29
CA LEU A 3 12.01 28.83 -17.31
C LEU A 3 10.58 29.00 -16.72
N ASP A 4 10.45 29.07 -15.39
CA ASP A 4 9.21 29.47 -14.70
C ASP A 4 8.95 31.00 -14.68
N ASN A 5 9.87 31.81 -15.22
CA ASN A 5 9.77 33.27 -15.19
C ASN A 5 8.75 33.87 -16.18
N GLY A 6 8.06 33.05 -16.97
CA GLY A 6 7.08 33.54 -17.96
C GLY A 6 5.66 33.78 -17.42
N ILE A 7 5.35 33.39 -16.18
CA ILE A 7 3.99 33.52 -15.60
C ILE A 7 4.01 34.27 -14.24
N ALA A 8 5.20 34.56 -13.70
CA ALA A 8 5.38 35.42 -12.52
C ALA A 8 5.47 36.92 -12.87
N GLY A 9 5.40 37.29 -14.15
CA GLY A 9 5.41 38.67 -14.62
C GLY A 9 4.00 39.26 -14.65
N LYS A 10 3.85 40.49 -14.14
CA LYS A 10 2.63 41.31 -14.28
C LYS A 10 2.25 41.62 -15.74
N THR A 11 3.10 41.24 -16.69
CA THR A 11 3.00 41.55 -18.11
C THR A 11 3.14 40.28 -18.95
N VAL A 12 2.32 40.16 -19.99
CA VAL A 12 2.37 39.07 -20.98
C VAL A 12 2.38 39.67 -22.38
N ILE A 13 3.25 39.16 -23.26
CA ILE A 13 3.38 39.63 -24.64
C ILE A 13 2.69 38.60 -25.55
N LEU A 14 1.73 39.06 -26.38
CA LEU A 14 1.04 38.26 -27.38
C LEU A 14 1.16 38.97 -28.74
N GLY A 15 1.90 38.38 -29.68
CA GLY A 15 2.31 39.04 -30.92
C GLY A 15 3.09 40.35 -30.67
N ASN A 16 2.60 41.47 -31.22
CA ASN A 16 3.19 42.81 -31.03
C ASN A 16 2.59 43.61 -29.87
N LYS A 17 1.75 42.99 -29.02
CA LYS A 17 1.04 43.69 -27.94
C LYS A 17 1.49 43.18 -26.57
N THR A 18 1.76 44.12 -25.68
CA THR A 18 2.09 43.86 -24.28
C THR A 18 0.85 44.11 -23.42
N TYR A 19 0.42 43.09 -22.68
CA TYR A 19 -0.74 43.11 -21.79
C TYR A 19 -0.29 43.13 -20.34
N GLU A 20 -0.73 44.10 -19.55
CA GLU A 20 -0.55 44.09 -18.10
C GLU A 20 -1.70 43.33 -17.42
N LEU A 21 -1.43 42.13 -16.91
CA LEU A 21 -2.41 41.20 -16.35
C LEU A 21 -3.17 41.77 -15.14
N ASP A 22 -2.57 42.70 -14.40
CA ASP A 22 -3.15 43.31 -13.20
C ASP A 22 -4.14 44.44 -13.54
N LYS A 23 -4.11 44.96 -14.77
CA LYS A 23 -5.01 46.03 -15.26
C LYS A 23 -6.18 45.49 -16.08
N LEU A 24 -6.21 44.19 -16.36
CA LEU A 24 -7.26 43.55 -17.14
C LEU A 24 -8.43 43.11 -16.26
N SER A 25 -9.65 43.15 -16.81
CA SER A 25 -10.79 42.51 -16.17
C SER A 25 -10.57 40.99 -16.02
N PRO A 26 -11.23 40.31 -15.06
CA PRO A 26 -11.05 38.87 -14.86
C PRO A 26 -11.27 38.03 -16.13
N GLU A 27 -12.24 38.42 -16.96
CA GLU A 27 -12.56 37.75 -18.22
C GLU A 27 -11.48 37.98 -19.29
N GLU A 28 -10.98 39.20 -19.44
CA GLU A 28 -9.91 39.51 -20.38
C GLU A 28 -8.59 38.88 -19.96
N ARG A 29 -8.31 38.81 -18.66
CA ARG A 29 -7.13 38.12 -18.12
C ARG A 29 -7.17 36.62 -18.44
N PHE A 30 -8.34 36.00 -18.35
CA PHE A 30 -8.53 34.60 -18.74
C PHE A 30 -8.35 34.41 -20.25
N ARG A 31 -8.94 35.29 -21.08
CA ARG A 31 -8.81 35.24 -22.55
C ARG A 31 -7.35 35.38 -22.98
N VAL A 32 -6.63 36.37 -22.46
CA VAL A 32 -5.21 36.59 -22.80
C VAL A 32 -4.35 35.40 -22.35
N ARG A 33 -4.57 34.83 -21.15
CA ARG A 33 -3.86 33.60 -20.73
C ARG A 33 -4.17 32.42 -21.64
N HIS A 34 -5.43 32.26 -22.04
CA HIS A 34 -5.85 31.17 -22.92
C HIS A 34 -5.23 31.32 -24.32
N GLU A 35 -5.22 32.53 -24.88
CA GLU A 35 -4.54 32.83 -26.16
C GLU A 35 -3.03 32.61 -26.09
N VAL A 36 -2.37 33.03 -25.00
CA VAL A 36 -0.94 32.78 -24.77
C VAL A 36 -0.65 31.29 -24.64
N MET A 37 -1.54 30.54 -23.98
CA MET A 37 -1.46 29.10 -23.93
C MET A 37 -1.58 28.51 -25.35
N HIS A 38 -2.59 28.90 -26.14
CA HIS A 38 -2.74 28.45 -27.52
C HIS A 38 -1.56 28.82 -28.42
N GLU A 39 -0.98 30.01 -28.29
CA GLU A 39 0.21 30.40 -29.04
C GLU A 39 1.46 29.60 -28.63
N LYS A 40 1.65 29.29 -27.34
CA LYS A 40 2.71 28.37 -26.88
C LYS A 40 2.56 26.96 -27.46
N HIS A 41 1.33 26.52 -27.74
CA HIS A 41 1.05 25.19 -28.30
C HIS A 41 0.96 25.21 -29.83
N LYS A 42 1.01 26.38 -30.48
CA LYS A 42 0.89 26.53 -31.92
C LYS A 42 2.16 26.03 -32.61
N GLY A 43 2.10 24.83 -33.19
CA GLY A 43 3.24 24.13 -33.80
C GLY A 43 3.90 23.06 -32.91
N HIS A 44 3.47 22.94 -31.64
CA HIS A 44 3.88 21.87 -30.71
C HIS A 44 2.88 20.69 -30.66
N GLU A 45 1.76 20.75 -31.40
CA GLU A 45 0.74 19.68 -31.43
C GLU A 45 1.29 18.34 -31.94
N SER A 46 2.21 18.36 -32.92
CA SER A 46 2.88 17.15 -33.40
C SER A 46 3.76 16.51 -32.33
N MET A 47 4.53 17.32 -31.59
CA MET A 47 5.35 16.84 -30.48
C MET A 47 4.51 16.29 -29.32
N HIS A 48 3.40 16.95 -28.98
CA HIS A 48 2.46 16.42 -27.98
C HIS A 48 1.79 15.12 -28.42
N MET A 49 1.42 15.00 -29.70
CA MET A 49 0.91 13.75 -30.26
C MET A 49 1.95 12.63 -30.22
N GLU A 50 3.20 12.93 -30.56
CA GLU A 50 4.31 11.97 -30.48
C GLU A 50 4.57 11.51 -29.03
N MET A 51 4.62 12.42 -28.07
CA MET A 51 4.75 12.08 -26.64
C MET A 51 3.61 11.19 -26.15
N VAL A 52 2.36 11.48 -26.54
CA VAL A 52 1.19 10.67 -26.16
C VAL A 52 1.23 9.29 -26.82
N LEU A 53 1.67 9.20 -28.08
CA LEU A 53 1.82 7.92 -28.78
C LEU A 53 2.90 7.06 -28.12
N VAL A 54 4.06 7.65 -27.78
CA VAL A 54 5.14 6.98 -27.04
C VAL A 54 4.63 6.48 -25.69
N LEU A 55 3.87 7.30 -24.95
CA LEU A 55 3.25 6.90 -23.69
C LEU A 55 2.32 5.69 -23.86
N LEU A 56 1.41 5.73 -24.85
CA LEU A 56 0.43 4.66 -25.07
C LEU A 56 1.10 3.35 -25.47
N VAL A 57 2.05 3.39 -26.41
CA VAL A 57 2.84 2.22 -26.80
C VAL A 57 3.63 1.68 -25.62
N SER A 58 4.28 2.55 -24.84
CA SER A 58 5.04 2.14 -23.66
C SER A 58 4.16 1.48 -22.60
N LEU A 59 2.97 2.01 -22.33
CA LEU A 59 2.01 1.41 -21.40
C LEU A 59 1.61 -0.02 -21.83
N VAL A 60 1.35 -0.23 -23.12
CA VAL A 60 1.00 -1.55 -23.66
C VAL A 60 2.19 -2.51 -23.56
N VAL A 61 3.38 -2.10 -24.01
CA VAL A 61 4.59 -2.92 -23.97
C VAL A 61 4.96 -3.29 -22.53
N CYS A 62 4.97 -2.31 -21.61
CA CYS A 62 5.25 -2.55 -20.20
C CYS A 62 4.25 -3.54 -19.58
N GLN A 63 2.96 -3.46 -19.95
CA GLN A 63 1.97 -4.41 -19.45
C GLN A 63 2.29 -5.85 -19.87
N PHE A 64 2.68 -6.08 -21.13
CA PHE A 64 3.11 -7.41 -21.59
C PHE A 64 4.37 -7.89 -20.85
N VAL A 65 5.37 -7.02 -20.69
CA VAL A 65 6.61 -7.35 -19.95
C VAL A 65 6.29 -7.73 -18.50
N ILE A 66 5.44 -6.97 -17.82
CA ILE A 66 5.01 -7.25 -16.43
C ILE A 66 4.27 -8.59 -16.34
N LEU A 67 3.35 -8.85 -17.28
CA LEU A 67 2.60 -10.12 -17.32
C LEU A 67 3.53 -11.31 -17.53
N PHE A 68 4.49 -11.20 -18.46
CA PHE A 68 5.50 -12.23 -18.72
C PHE A 68 6.42 -12.41 -17.51
N TRP A 69 6.86 -11.33 -16.88
CA TRP A 69 7.68 -11.43 -15.67
C TRP A 69 6.93 -12.14 -14.53
N LYS A 70 5.65 -11.80 -14.32
CA LYS A 70 4.80 -12.44 -13.32
C LYS A 70 4.62 -13.94 -13.58
N SER A 71 4.47 -14.37 -14.84
CA SER A 71 4.26 -15.79 -15.18
C SER A 71 5.52 -16.64 -15.07
N TYR A 72 6.68 -16.14 -15.51
CA TYR A 72 7.93 -16.91 -15.51
C TYR A 72 8.71 -16.81 -14.20
N HIS A 73 8.73 -15.63 -13.54
CA HIS A 73 9.55 -15.39 -12.36
C HIS A 73 8.80 -14.69 -11.21
N ILE A 74 7.70 -15.30 -10.76
CA ILE A 74 6.83 -14.78 -9.71
C ILE A 74 7.55 -14.28 -8.44
N ARG A 75 8.58 -15.00 -7.95
CA ARG A 75 9.33 -14.60 -6.73
C ARG A 75 10.07 -13.29 -6.92
N SER A 76 10.73 -13.12 -8.07
CA SER A 76 11.47 -11.90 -8.38
C SER A 76 10.53 -10.72 -8.63
N TYR A 77 9.41 -10.97 -9.33
CA TYR A 77 8.35 -9.97 -9.54
C TYR A 77 7.77 -9.47 -8.20
N GLN A 78 7.44 -10.38 -7.28
CA GLN A 78 6.92 -10.02 -5.96
C GLN A 78 7.94 -9.22 -5.15
N PHE A 79 9.21 -9.63 -5.14
CA PHE A 79 10.28 -8.91 -4.44
C PHE A 79 10.50 -7.50 -5.00
N PHE A 80 10.58 -7.36 -6.32
CA PHE A 80 10.73 -6.07 -6.98
C PHE A 80 9.54 -5.16 -6.70
N THR A 81 8.31 -5.67 -6.88
CA THR A 81 7.08 -4.91 -6.62
C THR A 81 7.01 -4.44 -5.17
N MET A 82 7.39 -5.29 -4.21
CA MET A 82 7.44 -4.93 -2.79
C MET A 82 8.43 -3.79 -2.51
N ILE A 83 9.63 -3.83 -3.10
CA ILE A 83 10.62 -2.74 -2.99
C ILE A 83 10.10 -1.46 -3.63
N ALA A 84 9.56 -1.57 -4.85
CA ALA A 84 9.02 -0.43 -5.59
C ALA A 84 7.89 0.27 -4.80
N MET A 85 6.94 -0.51 -4.25
CA MET A 85 5.88 0.00 -3.38
C MET A 85 6.40 0.69 -2.12
N TRP A 86 7.57 0.27 -1.62
CA TRP A 86 8.18 0.86 -0.44
C TRP A 86 8.92 2.17 -0.76
N LEU A 87 9.71 2.18 -1.84
CA LEU A 87 10.64 3.26 -2.17
C LEU A 87 10.00 4.39 -2.98
N ILE A 88 9.12 4.08 -3.93
CA ILE A 88 8.56 5.09 -4.85
C ILE A 88 7.72 6.12 -4.10
N PRO A 89 6.72 5.73 -3.27
CA PRO A 89 5.93 6.72 -2.52
C PRO A 89 6.79 7.54 -1.56
N PHE A 90 7.83 6.94 -1.00
CA PHE A 90 8.78 7.62 -0.12
C PHE A 90 9.63 8.65 -0.88
N GLY A 91 10.20 8.28 -2.02
CA GLY A 91 10.98 9.18 -2.87
C GLY A 91 10.16 10.36 -3.38
N LEU A 92 8.93 10.10 -3.82
CA LEU A 92 7.97 11.15 -4.19
C LEU A 92 7.65 12.05 -2.98
N SER A 93 7.44 11.47 -1.80
CA SER A 93 7.16 12.24 -0.59
C SER A 93 8.31 13.15 -0.17
N ILE A 94 9.56 12.75 -0.40
CA ILE A 94 10.72 13.62 -0.19
C ILE A 94 10.72 14.77 -1.19
N LYS A 95 10.52 14.47 -2.49
CA LYS A 95 10.49 15.48 -3.57
C LYS A 95 9.42 16.55 -3.33
N PHE A 96 8.26 16.15 -2.82
CA PHE A 96 7.13 17.05 -2.56
C PHE A 96 7.02 17.52 -1.10
N PHE A 97 8.02 17.25 -0.26
CA PHE A 97 8.05 17.65 1.16
C PHE A 97 6.83 17.21 1.99
N TYR A 98 6.29 16.02 1.72
CA TYR A 98 5.20 15.43 2.49
C TYR A 98 5.69 14.81 3.81
N PHE A 99 6.11 15.65 4.75
CA PHE A 99 6.72 15.24 6.03
C PHE A 99 5.85 14.29 6.86
N ARG A 100 4.52 14.47 6.86
CA ARG A 100 3.59 13.60 7.60
C ARG A 100 3.68 12.15 7.14
N PHE A 101 3.69 11.93 5.82
CA PHE A 101 3.83 10.60 5.25
C PHE A 101 5.21 10.01 5.59
N ILE A 102 6.27 10.81 5.47
CA ILE A 102 7.65 10.40 5.78
C ILE A 102 7.76 9.89 7.22
N ILE A 103 7.22 10.62 8.20
CA ILE A 103 7.29 10.21 9.63
C ILE A 103 6.57 8.88 9.85
N ILE A 104 5.33 8.75 9.35
CA ILE A 104 4.53 7.52 9.51
C ILE A 104 5.22 6.35 8.81
N TRP A 105 5.75 6.58 7.61
CA TRP A 105 6.49 5.58 6.83
C TRP A 105 7.74 5.11 7.57
N ILE A 106 8.50 6.02 8.20
CA ILE A 106 9.71 5.68 8.96
C ILE A 106 9.33 4.79 10.15
N CYS A 107 8.32 5.19 10.94
CA CYS A 107 7.82 4.40 12.06
C CYS A 107 7.36 3.01 11.62
N PHE A 108 6.54 2.94 10.57
CA PHE A 108 6.05 1.68 10.00
C PHE A 108 7.21 0.79 9.53
N THR A 109 8.22 1.38 8.88
CA THR A 109 9.39 0.67 8.35
C THR A 109 10.26 0.13 9.47
N ILE A 110 10.56 0.92 10.50
CA ILE A 110 11.35 0.47 11.64
C ILE A 110 10.70 -0.73 12.33
N ILE A 111 9.40 -0.66 12.63
CA ILE A 111 8.70 -1.73 13.33
C ILE A 111 8.59 -2.98 12.43
N THR A 112 8.29 -2.79 11.15
CA THR A 112 8.16 -3.92 10.21
C THR A 112 9.51 -4.59 9.95
N VAL A 113 10.60 -3.83 9.81
CA VAL A 113 11.97 -4.37 9.69
C VAL A 113 12.36 -5.11 10.97
N TYR A 114 12.03 -4.58 12.15
CA TYR A 114 12.25 -5.27 13.42
C TYR A 114 11.52 -6.62 13.48
N ALA A 115 10.22 -6.64 13.18
CA ALA A 115 9.42 -7.87 13.12
C ALA A 115 9.99 -8.87 12.10
N THR A 116 10.38 -8.38 10.92
CA THR A 116 10.94 -9.19 9.83
C THR A 116 12.30 -9.78 10.19
N ARG A 117 13.17 -9.01 10.86
CA ARG A 117 14.48 -9.47 11.35
C ARG A 117 14.30 -10.58 12.36
N ARG A 118 13.38 -10.42 13.32
CA ARG A 118 13.03 -11.45 14.31
C ARG A 118 12.51 -12.72 13.64
N ALA A 119 11.58 -12.60 12.68
CA ALA A 119 11.08 -13.72 11.87
C ALA A 119 12.18 -14.43 11.06
N SER A 120 13.30 -13.74 10.81
CA SER A 120 14.41 -14.24 10.01
C SER A 120 15.56 -14.81 10.84
N ARG A 121 15.55 -14.75 12.16
CA ARG A 121 16.60 -15.37 12.99
C ARG A 121 16.49 -16.89 12.97
N GLN A 122 17.63 -17.58 13.10
CA GLN A 122 17.70 -19.02 13.33
C GLN A 122 18.55 -19.27 14.58
N PRO A 123 18.04 -20.02 15.59
CA PRO A 123 16.67 -20.53 15.70
C PRO A 123 15.63 -19.41 15.93
N ILE A 124 14.37 -19.66 15.56
CA ILE A 124 13.27 -18.72 15.83
C ILE A 124 12.90 -18.82 17.31
N GLU A 125 12.88 -17.68 18.02
CA GLU A 125 12.42 -17.64 19.41
C GLU A 125 10.91 -17.92 19.50
N PRO A 126 10.44 -18.71 20.48
CA PRO A 126 9.04 -19.17 20.58
C PRO A 126 7.97 -18.06 20.47
N ASN A 127 8.20 -16.90 21.08
CA ASN A 127 7.24 -15.78 21.06
C ASN A 127 7.25 -14.95 19.76
N THR A 128 8.20 -15.20 18.84
CA THR A 128 8.37 -14.40 17.62
C THR A 128 7.17 -14.45 16.66
N PRO A 129 6.60 -15.63 16.32
CA PRO A 129 5.44 -15.69 15.43
C PRO A 129 4.25 -14.93 16.01
N ARG A 130 4.08 -14.95 17.34
CA ARG A 130 3.02 -14.21 18.02
C ARG A 130 3.21 -12.71 17.86
N LEU A 131 4.43 -12.21 18.08
CA LEU A 131 4.77 -10.79 17.89
C LEU A 131 4.50 -10.34 16.44
N VAL A 132 4.96 -11.12 15.46
CA VAL A 132 4.80 -10.86 14.03
C VAL A 132 3.31 -10.78 13.66
N TYR A 133 2.52 -11.78 14.06
CA TYR A 133 1.09 -11.79 13.78
C TYR A 133 0.35 -10.66 14.49
N LYS A 134 0.71 -10.30 15.72
CA LYS A 134 0.12 -9.14 16.43
C LYS A 134 0.38 -7.84 15.68
N TRP A 135 1.61 -7.59 15.23
CA TRP A 135 1.96 -6.40 14.48
C TRP A 135 1.16 -6.29 13.18
N PHE A 136 1.18 -7.33 12.34
CA PHE A 136 0.48 -7.26 11.06
C PHE A 136 -1.05 -7.28 11.20
N LEU A 137 -1.59 -7.89 12.25
CA LEU A 137 -3.01 -7.80 12.58
C LEU A 137 -3.40 -6.37 13.00
N LEU A 138 -2.55 -5.68 13.77
CA LEU A 138 -2.75 -4.28 14.12
C LEU A 138 -2.76 -3.41 12.87
N VAL A 139 -1.74 -3.55 12.00
CA VAL A 139 -1.66 -2.83 10.72
C VAL A 139 -2.91 -3.07 9.89
N TYR A 140 -3.36 -4.32 9.77
CA TYR A 140 -4.58 -4.68 9.05
C TYR A 140 -5.81 -3.96 9.62
N LYS A 141 -6.02 -4.00 10.94
CA LYS A 141 -7.19 -3.37 11.59
C LYS A 141 -7.22 -1.85 11.40
N VAL A 142 -6.08 -1.18 11.61
CA VAL A 142 -5.95 0.27 11.43
C VAL A 142 -6.17 0.64 9.97
N SER A 143 -5.53 -0.10 9.05
CA SER A 143 -5.62 0.13 7.61
C SER A 143 -7.03 -0.08 7.08
N TYR A 144 -7.71 -1.13 7.55
CA TYR A 144 -9.11 -1.42 7.24
C TYR A 144 -10.04 -0.31 7.77
N GLY A 145 -9.83 0.15 9.00
CA GLY A 145 -10.56 1.27 9.59
C GLY A 145 -10.41 2.56 8.79
N PHE A 146 -9.19 2.91 8.39
CA PHE A 146 -8.94 4.08 7.54
C PHE A 146 -9.54 3.92 6.13
N ALA A 147 -9.38 2.76 5.48
CA ALA A 147 -9.97 2.54 4.16
C ALA A 147 -11.49 2.71 4.16
N ILE A 148 -12.17 2.16 5.17
CA ILE A 148 -13.62 2.31 5.34
C ILE A 148 -14.00 3.75 5.70
N GLY A 149 -13.32 4.36 6.66
CA GLY A 149 -13.58 5.74 7.07
C GLY A 149 -13.43 6.72 5.91
N GLY A 150 -12.35 6.58 5.13
CA GLY A 150 -12.11 7.37 3.92
C GLY A 150 -13.19 7.15 2.86
N TYR A 151 -13.59 5.90 2.62
CA TYR A 151 -14.70 5.60 1.70
C TYR A 151 -16.02 6.27 2.13
N PHE A 152 -16.38 6.19 3.42
CA PHE A 152 -17.59 6.85 3.92
C PHE A 152 -17.53 8.37 3.75
N LEU A 153 -16.40 9.02 4.05
CA LEU A 153 -16.21 10.46 3.86
C LEU A 153 -16.35 10.88 2.39
N ILE A 154 -15.78 10.10 1.48
CA ILE A 154 -15.91 10.32 0.04
C ILE A 154 -17.38 10.19 -0.38
N MET A 155 -18.07 9.13 0.05
CA MET A 155 -19.49 8.90 -0.27
C MET A 155 -20.40 10.00 0.27
N MET A 156 -20.19 10.45 1.52
CA MET A 156 -20.95 11.58 2.09
C MET A 156 -20.76 12.86 1.27
N THR A 157 -19.56 13.06 0.74
CA THR A 157 -19.24 14.22 -0.10
C THR A 157 -19.92 14.15 -1.47
N PHE A 158 -19.90 12.98 -2.12
CA PHE A 158 -20.60 12.78 -3.40
C PHE A 158 -22.12 12.87 -3.29
N LEU A 159 -22.70 12.46 -2.15
CA LEU A 159 -24.14 12.56 -1.89
C LEU A 159 -24.61 13.99 -1.58
N GLY A 160 -23.71 14.98 -1.58
CA GLY A 160 -24.06 16.39 -1.34
C GLY A 160 -24.55 16.67 0.08
N ILE A 161 -24.36 15.73 1.03
CA ILE A 161 -24.75 15.90 2.43
C ILE A 161 -23.98 17.07 3.08
N ASN A 162 -22.78 17.37 2.57
CA ASN A 162 -22.02 18.57 2.96
C ASN A 162 -22.78 19.87 2.66
N ASN A 163 -23.59 19.92 1.59
CA ASN A 163 -24.43 21.07 1.27
C ASN A 163 -25.76 21.06 2.02
N LEU A 164 -26.27 19.87 2.39
CA LEU A 164 -27.53 19.69 3.12
C LEU A 164 -27.42 20.01 4.62
N LEU A 165 -26.25 19.78 5.22
CA LEU A 165 -25.99 20.07 6.63
C LEU A 165 -25.74 21.58 6.93
N LEU A 166 -25.87 22.47 5.94
CA LEU A 166 -25.61 23.93 6.07
C LEU A 166 -24.29 24.23 6.79
N ILE A 167 -23.33 23.31 6.73
CA ILE A 167 -22.02 23.58 7.26
C ILE A 167 -21.31 24.36 6.17
N SER A 168 -21.07 25.64 6.43
CA SER A 168 -20.24 26.44 5.53
C SER A 168 -18.95 25.64 5.26
N PRO A 169 -18.44 25.60 4.02
CA PRO A 169 -17.18 24.91 3.71
C PRO A 169 -16.00 25.33 4.61
N GLN A 170 -16.14 26.48 5.30
CA GLN A 170 -15.21 26.98 6.30
C GLN A 170 -15.38 26.40 7.72
N THR A 171 -16.57 25.96 8.16
CA THR A 171 -16.85 25.66 9.58
C THR A 171 -17.09 24.19 9.94
N SER A 172 -17.09 23.24 8.99
CA SER A 172 -17.04 21.79 9.33
C SER A 172 -15.64 21.36 9.78
N LEU A 173 -14.70 22.31 9.80
CA LEU A 173 -13.29 22.12 10.11
C LEU A 173 -12.94 22.30 11.60
N ASP A 174 -13.84 22.80 12.45
CA ASP A 174 -13.41 23.24 13.79
C ASP A 174 -13.49 22.18 14.90
N PHE A 175 -14.15 21.03 14.69
CA PHE A 175 -14.24 19.97 15.71
C PHE A 175 -13.61 18.63 15.31
N GLY A 176 -13.06 18.53 14.10
CA GLY A 176 -12.21 17.40 13.65
C GLY A 176 -10.77 17.47 14.14
N ILE A 177 -10.52 18.24 15.20
CA ILE A 177 -9.36 18.20 16.10
C ILE A 177 -8.11 18.87 15.55
N LEU A 178 -7.89 20.08 16.08
CA LEU A 178 -6.66 20.84 16.36
C LEU A 178 -5.35 20.05 16.61
N ILE A 179 -5.31 18.71 16.62
CA ILE A 179 -4.27 17.87 17.24
C ILE A 179 -3.63 16.87 16.26
N MET A 180 -3.21 17.34 15.09
CA MET A 180 -1.98 16.81 14.46
C MET A 180 -1.14 17.93 13.83
N PHE A 181 -1.17 19.06 14.54
CA PHE A 181 -0.37 20.28 14.52
C PHE A 181 0.60 20.54 13.35
N TYR A 182 0.24 21.59 12.61
CA TYR A 182 1.07 22.48 11.79
C TYR A 182 1.64 21.94 10.47
N GLY A 183 0.93 22.26 9.38
CA GLY A 183 1.55 22.32 8.06
C GLY A 183 0.59 22.23 6.88
N ILE A 184 -0.17 23.31 6.64
CA ILE A 184 -0.53 23.84 5.30
C ILE A 184 -1.76 23.25 4.56
N TYR A 185 -2.77 24.13 4.48
CA TYR A 185 -3.78 24.39 3.45
C TYR A 185 -5.01 23.48 3.21
N TYR A 186 -6.16 24.17 3.28
CA TYR A 186 -7.53 23.89 2.87
C TYR A 186 -7.69 22.84 1.76
N GLY A 187 -8.03 21.61 2.16
CA GLY A 187 -8.60 20.59 1.26
C GLY A 187 -10.07 20.41 1.60
N THR A 188 -10.90 20.23 0.59
CA THR A 188 -12.31 19.86 0.76
C THR A 188 -12.43 18.54 1.53
N SER A 189 -13.61 18.25 2.08
CA SER A 189 -13.93 16.95 2.70
C SER A 189 -13.59 15.74 1.81
N LEU A 190 -13.62 15.92 0.48
CA LEU A 190 -13.18 14.93 -0.50
C LEU A 190 -11.68 14.65 -0.42
N ASP A 191 -10.84 15.69 -0.38
CA ASP A 191 -9.38 15.56 -0.35
C ASP A 191 -8.91 14.82 0.91
N PHE A 192 -9.55 15.14 2.05
CA PHE A 192 -9.31 14.45 3.32
C PHE A 192 -9.74 12.98 3.27
N GLY A 193 -10.91 12.70 2.68
CA GLY A 193 -11.40 11.33 2.49
C GLY A 193 -10.48 10.49 1.60
N ILE A 194 -10.02 11.06 0.47
CA ILE A 194 -9.06 10.43 -0.44
C ILE A 194 -7.74 10.15 0.28
N LEU A 195 -7.24 11.10 1.06
CA LEU A 195 -5.99 10.95 1.81
C LEU A 195 -6.09 9.79 2.81
N ILE A 196 -7.13 9.77 3.67
CA ILE A 196 -7.32 8.69 4.65
C ILE A 196 -7.45 7.33 3.94
N MET A 197 -8.23 7.28 2.87
CA MET A 197 -8.40 6.06 2.08
C MET A 197 -7.07 5.60 1.48
N PHE A 198 -6.25 6.51 0.93
CA PHE A 198 -4.93 6.20 0.41
C PHE A 198 -4.04 5.59 1.49
N TYR A 199 -3.98 6.16 2.70
CA TYR A 199 -3.18 5.62 3.79
C TYR A 199 -3.65 4.22 4.19
N GLY A 200 -4.97 4.02 4.33
CA GLY A 200 -5.54 2.72 4.68
C GLY A 200 -5.25 1.65 3.63
N ILE A 201 -5.42 1.98 2.36
CA ILE A 201 -5.16 1.04 1.27
C ILE A 201 -3.66 0.75 1.15
N TYR A 202 -2.82 1.79 1.13
CA TYR A 202 -1.37 1.67 0.95
C TYR A 202 -0.71 0.81 2.04
N TYR A 203 -0.88 1.16 3.31
CA TYR A 203 -0.31 0.39 4.42
C TYR A 203 -0.99 -0.98 4.58
N GLY A 204 -2.26 -1.11 4.17
CA GLY A 204 -2.97 -2.38 4.13
C GLY A 204 -2.36 -3.37 3.13
N VAL A 205 -2.06 -2.94 1.90
CA VAL A 205 -1.42 -3.78 0.88
C VAL A 205 0.00 -4.13 1.32
N LEU A 206 0.79 -3.13 1.73
CA LEU A 206 2.18 -3.33 2.13
C LEU A 206 2.32 -4.25 3.35
N GLY A 207 1.46 -4.05 4.37
CA GLY A 207 1.41 -4.89 5.56
C GLY A 207 1.03 -6.34 5.24
N ARG A 208 0.08 -6.55 4.33
CA ARG A 208 -0.34 -7.89 3.88
C ARG A 208 0.78 -8.63 3.15
N ASP A 209 1.49 -7.97 2.23
CA ASP A 209 2.57 -8.62 1.48
C ASP A 209 3.77 -8.95 2.39
N MET A 210 4.08 -8.06 3.33
CA MET A 210 5.12 -8.32 4.34
C MET A 210 4.75 -9.43 5.32
N ALA A 211 3.49 -9.50 5.73
CA ALA A 211 2.98 -10.58 6.56
C ALA A 211 3.16 -11.96 5.90
N GLU A 212 2.85 -12.06 4.60
CA GLU A 212 3.04 -13.27 3.80
C GLU A 212 4.53 -13.62 3.71
N SER A 213 5.38 -12.66 3.35
CA SER A 213 6.85 -12.85 3.28
C SER A 213 7.46 -13.27 4.62
N CYS A 214 7.03 -12.67 5.74
CA CYS A 214 7.47 -13.06 7.08
C CYS A 214 7.03 -14.48 7.44
N THR A 215 5.78 -14.85 7.10
CA THR A 215 5.28 -16.19 7.37
C THR A 215 6.02 -17.24 6.55
N ASP A 216 6.38 -16.94 5.31
CA ASP A 216 7.19 -17.82 4.45
C ASP A 216 8.58 -18.05 5.04
N ARG A 217 9.21 -16.98 5.52
CA ARG A 217 10.49 -17.07 6.20
C ARG A 217 10.40 -17.89 7.48
N MET A 218 9.37 -17.70 8.30
CA MET A 218 9.16 -18.54 9.49
C MET A 218 8.93 -20.00 9.11
N ALA A 219 8.04 -20.26 8.15
CA ALA A 219 7.72 -21.59 7.64
C ALA A 219 8.95 -22.37 7.17
N SER A 220 9.84 -21.70 6.41
CA SER A 220 11.07 -22.33 5.90
C SER A 220 12.08 -22.72 6.99
N LYS A 221 11.97 -22.14 8.19
CA LYS A 221 12.95 -22.25 9.27
C LYS A 221 12.51 -23.11 10.44
N ILE A 222 11.19 -23.32 10.58
CA ILE A 222 10.60 -24.15 11.62
C ILE A 222 11.11 -25.60 11.55
N GLY A 223 11.51 -26.10 10.37
CA GLY A 223 12.39 -27.28 10.26
C GLY A 223 11.76 -28.63 10.57
N TYR A 224 10.43 -28.72 10.76
CA TYR A 224 9.74 -30.02 10.92
C TYR A 224 9.68 -30.85 9.64
N TYR A 225 10.18 -30.32 8.52
CA TYR A 225 10.23 -30.99 7.23
C TYR A 225 11.62 -30.82 6.59
N SER A 226 12.11 -31.86 5.93
CA SER A 226 13.18 -31.78 4.93
C SER A 226 12.68 -32.34 3.61
N GLU A 227 13.13 -31.78 2.49
CA GLU A 227 12.87 -32.34 1.15
C GLU A 227 13.45 -33.76 0.99
N SER A 228 14.41 -34.14 1.86
CA SER A 228 15.04 -35.46 1.92
C SER A 228 14.28 -36.48 2.78
N GLY A 229 13.05 -36.18 3.22
CA GLY A 229 12.16 -37.14 3.91
C GLY A 229 12.43 -37.38 5.40
N LEU A 230 13.56 -36.95 5.94
CA LEU A 230 13.89 -37.06 7.37
C LEU A 230 13.60 -35.75 8.12
N PRO A 231 12.71 -35.71 9.11
CA PRO A 231 12.40 -34.49 9.86
C PRO A 231 13.64 -34.01 10.64
N LYS A 232 14.04 -32.74 10.48
CA LYS A 232 15.19 -32.18 11.23
C LYS A 232 14.89 -31.95 12.72
N ARG A 233 13.61 -31.97 13.10
CA ARG A 233 13.12 -31.88 14.49
C ARG A 233 11.89 -32.75 14.66
N ALA A 234 11.84 -33.54 15.73
CA ALA A 234 10.61 -34.15 16.23
C ALA A 234 9.88 -33.13 17.14
N LEU A 235 8.57 -33.03 17.01
CA LEU A 235 7.74 -32.16 17.86
C LEU A 235 7.21 -33.00 19.02
N GLU A 236 7.41 -32.54 20.25
CA GLU A 236 6.76 -33.15 21.42
C GLU A 236 5.25 -32.95 21.34
N SER A 237 4.48 -33.98 21.70
CA SER A 237 3.02 -34.05 21.53
C SER A 237 2.23 -32.89 22.14
N ASN A 238 2.80 -32.15 23.10
CA ASN A 238 2.19 -31.03 23.79
C ASN A 238 2.76 -29.65 23.39
N THR A 239 3.48 -29.53 22.27
CA THR A 239 4.10 -28.26 21.86
C THR A 239 3.50 -27.74 20.55
N CYS A 240 3.18 -26.44 20.50
CA CYS A 240 2.63 -25.82 19.29
C CYS A 240 3.72 -25.69 18.21
N ALA A 241 3.53 -26.29 17.04
CA ALA A 241 4.55 -26.26 15.98
C ALA A 241 4.78 -24.85 15.37
N VAL A 242 3.89 -23.89 15.63
CA VAL A 242 4.07 -22.52 15.12
C VAL A 242 4.95 -21.72 16.07
N CYS A 243 4.57 -21.65 17.34
CA CYS A 243 5.23 -20.80 18.34
C CYS A 243 6.16 -21.57 19.29
N ALA A 244 6.35 -22.88 19.13
CA ALA A 244 7.19 -23.73 19.97
C ALA A 244 6.93 -23.65 21.50
N ASN A 245 5.76 -23.14 21.91
CA ASN A 245 5.34 -23.09 23.32
C ASN A 245 4.44 -24.30 23.64
N PRO A 246 4.44 -24.81 24.88
CA PRO A 246 3.54 -25.87 25.31
C PRO A 246 2.06 -25.45 25.19
N ILE A 247 1.20 -26.40 24.80
CA ILE A 247 -0.24 -26.27 24.52
C ILE A 247 -1.07 -26.45 25.80
N LEU A 248 -0.54 -27.15 26.80
CA LEU A 248 -1.19 -27.44 28.08
C LEU A 248 -0.24 -27.09 29.22
N VAL A 249 -0.57 -26.08 30.03
CA VAL A 249 0.01 -25.94 31.37
C VAL A 249 -1.07 -25.41 32.31
N GLN A 250 -1.79 -26.32 32.97
CA GLN A 250 -2.34 -26.01 34.29
C GLN A 250 -1.13 -25.96 35.23
N ASN A 251 -0.94 -24.84 35.95
CA ASN A 251 0.10 -24.58 36.98
C ASN A 251 1.42 -23.88 36.55
N ASN A 252 1.40 -22.89 35.65
CA ASN A 252 2.47 -21.88 35.66
C ASN A 252 1.88 -20.49 35.44
N ASP A 253 2.28 -19.52 36.26
CA ASP A 253 1.87 -18.11 36.14
C ASP A 253 2.35 -17.46 34.82
N GLU A 254 3.22 -18.14 34.06
CA GLU A 254 3.69 -17.77 32.72
C GLU A 254 2.91 -18.44 31.57
N ALA A 255 2.02 -19.39 31.87
CA ALA A 255 1.26 -20.13 30.86
C ALA A 255 -0.03 -19.42 30.48
N LEU A 256 -0.06 -18.93 29.23
CA LEU A 256 -1.24 -18.33 28.63
C LEU A 256 -2.33 -19.38 28.43
N ILE A 257 -3.42 -19.29 29.21
CA ILE A 257 -4.66 -20.05 28.99
C ILE A 257 -5.27 -19.57 27.66
N GLU A 258 -4.92 -20.24 26.57
CA GLU A 258 -5.44 -19.96 25.24
C GLU A 258 -6.23 -21.15 24.69
N ARG A 259 -7.31 -20.86 23.96
CA ARG A 259 -8.07 -21.88 23.26
C ARG A 259 -7.17 -22.62 22.28
N THR A 260 -7.31 -23.93 22.23
CA THR A 260 -6.57 -24.79 21.32
C THR A 260 -7.50 -25.24 20.19
N TYR A 261 -6.92 -25.48 19.02
CA TYR A 261 -7.66 -25.97 17.87
C TYR A 261 -6.98 -27.20 17.30
N LYS A 262 -7.74 -28.29 17.18
CA LYS A 262 -7.28 -29.55 16.58
C LYS A 262 -7.70 -29.60 15.10
N LEU A 263 -6.72 -29.73 14.22
CA LEU A 263 -6.94 -29.88 12.77
C LEU A 263 -7.41 -31.30 12.43
N GLN A 264 -7.91 -31.50 11.21
CA GLN A 264 -8.32 -32.83 10.69
C GLN A 264 -7.16 -33.83 10.65
N CYS A 265 -5.96 -33.35 10.31
CA CYS A 265 -4.70 -34.11 10.38
C CYS A 265 -4.28 -34.54 11.80
N GLY A 266 -5.06 -34.21 12.84
CA GLY A 266 -4.79 -34.59 14.22
C GLY A 266 -3.90 -33.63 15.01
N HIS A 267 -3.16 -32.73 14.35
CA HIS A 267 -2.27 -31.76 15.00
C HIS A 267 -3.04 -30.64 15.73
N THR A 268 -2.63 -30.35 16.96
CA THR A 268 -3.23 -29.32 17.83
C THR A 268 -2.33 -28.08 17.87
N PHE A 269 -2.94 -26.90 17.81
CA PHE A 269 -2.24 -25.60 17.86
C PHE A 269 -2.97 -24.62 18.78
N HIS A 270 -2.28 -23.57 19.22
CA HIS A 270 -2.96 -22.40 19.77
C HIS A 270 -3.86 -21.77 18.71
N GLU A 271 -5.09 -21.41 19.07
CA GLU A 271 -6.06 -20.78 18.18
C GLU A 271 -5.46 -19.51 17.55
N PHE A 272 -4.78 -18.67 18.33
CA PHE A 272 -4.11 -17.48 17.81
C PHE A 272 -3.04 -17.80 16.76
N CYS A 273 -2.25 -18.86 16.99
CA CYS A 273 -1.14 -19.22 16.09
C CYS A 273 -1.64 -19.79 14.77
N ILE A 274 -2.64 -20.67 14.80
CA ILE A 274 -3.20 -21.25 13.57
C ILE A 274 -4.02 -20.22 12.79
N ARG A 275 -4.73 -19.31 13.47
CA ARG A 275 -5.41 -18.17 12.82
C ARG A 275 -4.41 -17.23 12.17
N GLY A 276 -3.31 -16.88 12.86
CA GLY A 276 -2.24 -16.07 12.28
C GLY A 276 -1.61 -16.71 11.05
N TRP A 277 -1.33 -18.01 11.11
CA TRP A 277 -0.81 -18.77 9.97
C TRP A 277 -1.74 -18.74 8.75
N CYS A 278 -3.04 -18.99 8.96
CA CYS A 278 -4.03 -19.07 7.88
C CYS A 278 -4.49 -17.71 7.36
N ILE A 279 -4.72 -16.71 8.23
CA ILE A 279 -5.23 -15.39 7.85
C ILE A 279 -4.08 -14.46 7.44
N VAL A 280 -3.13 -14.23 8.36
CA VAL A 280 -2.07 -13.24 8.20
C VAL A 280 -1.04 -13.74 7.19
N GLY A 281 -0.63 -15.01 7.30
CA GLY A 281 0.31 -15.64 6.38
C GLY A 281 -0.29 -16.24 5.11
N LYS A 282 -1.62 -16.25 4.98
CA LYS A 282 -2.36 -16.93 3.90
C LYS A 282 -1.97 -18.38 3.64
N LYS A 283 -1.49 -19.09 4.67
CA LYS A 283 -1.09 -20.50 4.52
C LYS A 283 -2.29 -21.39 4.80
N GLN A 284 -2.79 -22.03 3.75
CA GLN A 284 -3.95 -22.93 3.83
C GLN A 284 -3.55 -24.39 4.09
N THR A 285 -2.36 -24.62 4.63
CA THR A 285 -1.78 -25.94 4.88
C THR A 285 -1.32 -26.05 6.31
N CYS A 286 -1.41 -27.24 6.91
CA CYS A 286 -0.90 -27.50 8.24
C CYS A 286 0.60 -27.11 8.34
N PRO A 287 1.02 -26.34 9.36
CA PRO A 287 2.43 -26.00 9.56
C PRO A 287 3.35 -27.22 9.70
N TYR A 288 2.80 -28.37 10.10
CA TYR A 288 3.54 -29.60 10.34
C TYR A 288 3.47 -30.56 9.14
N CYS A 289 2.29 -31.10 8.83
CA CYS A 289 2.14 -32.13 7.78
C CYS A 289 1.82 -31.60 6.38
N LYS A 290 1.67 -30.27 6.20
CA LYS A 290 1.23 -29.61 4.95
C LYS A 290 -0.11 -30.07 4.37
N GLU A 291 -0.88 -30.86 5.10
CA GLU A 291 -2.25 -31.21 4.71
C GLU A 291 -3.12 -29.95 4.65
N LYS A 292 -4.03 -29.88 3.66
CA LYS A 292 -4.90 -28.72 3.49
C LYS A 292 -5.81 -28.56 4.70
N VAL A 293 -5.92 -27.33 5.20
CA VAL A 293 -6.78 -27.00 6.34
C VAL A 293 -8.17 -26.63 5.84
N ASP A 294 -9.21 -27.19 6.46
CA ASP A 294 -10.59 -26.78 6.20
C ASP A 294 -10.88 -25.40 6.83
N LEU A 295 -10.76 -24.37 6.00
CA LEU A 295 -11.02 -22.97 6.38
C LEU A 295 -12.47 -22.72 6.81
N LYS A 296 -13.45 -23.50 6.34
CA LYS A 296 -14.87 -23.28 6.69
C LYS A 296 -15.12 -23.61 8.17
N ARG A 297 -14.48 -24.67 8.67
CA ARG A 297 -14.56 -25.07 10.07
C ARG A 297 -13.73 -24.17 10.99
N LEU A 298 -12.62 -23.63 10.48
CA LEU A 298 -11.74 -22.74 11.25
C LEU A 298 -12.30 -21.31 11.35
N PHE A 299 -12.99 -20.84 10.31
CA PHE A 299 -13.54 -19.49 10.19
C PHE A 299 -15.03 -19.54 9.85
N PRO A 300 -15.92 -19.63 10.87
CA PRO A 300 -17.35 -19.66 10.64
C PRO A 300 -17.89 -18.34 10.06
N ASN A 301 -17.21 -17.21 10.31
CA ASN A 301 -17.59 -15.90 9.81
C ASN A 301 -17.27 -15.76 8.31
N PRO A 302 -18.27 -15.51 7.43
CA PRO A 302 -18.04 -15.31 5.99
C PRO A 302 -17.08 -14.16 5.68
N TRP A 303 -17.08 -13.13 6.52
CA TRP A 303 -16.27 -11.91 6.39
C TRP A 303 -14.77 -12.12 6.65
N GLU A 304 -14.36 -13.29 7.17
CA GLU A 304 -12.95 -13.64 7.39
C GLU A 304 -12.35 -14.38 6.19
N LYS A 305 -13.14 -14.64 5.13
CA LYS A 305 -12.68 -15.39 3.95
C LYS A 305 -11.88 -14.49 3.00
N PRO A 306 -10.74 -14.97 2.45
CA PRO A 306 -10.08 -14.28 1.36
C PRO A 306 -10.96 -14.33 0.11
N HIS A 307 -11.68 -13.24 -0.20
CA HIS A 307 -12.46 -13.12 -1.44
C HIS A 307 -11.54 -12.87 -2.64
N VAL A 308 -11.81 -13.54 -3.77
CA VAL A 308 -11.03 -13.42 -5.02
C VAL A 308 -11.00 -11.98 -5.56
N LEU A 309 -12.11 -11.25 -5.44
CA LEU A 309 -12.21 -9.84 -5.83
C LEU A 309 -11.20 -8.95 -5.09
N TYR A 310 -10.90 -9.28 -3.83
CA TYR A 310 -9.91 -8.58 -3.03
C TYR A 310 -8.49 -8.83 -3.54
N GLY A 311 -8.20 -10.00 -4.13
CA GLY A 311 -6.92 -10.28 -4.78
C GLY A 311 -6.67 -9.37 -5.99
N ASN A 312 -7.65 -9.26 -6.89
CA ASN A 312 -7.54 -8.44 -8.10
C ASN A 312 -7.42 -6.95 -7.77
N LEU A 313 -8.18 -6.47 -6.78
CA LEU A 313 -8.09 -5.07 -6.33
C LEU A 313 -6.68 -4.73 -5.83
N LEU A 314 -6.07 -5.62 -5.03
CA LEU A 314 -4.71 -5.41 -4.54
C LEU A 314 -3.69 -5.38 -5.68
N ASP A 315 -3.80 -6.27 -6.67
CA ASP A 315 -2.93 -6.26 -7.86
C ASP A 315 -3.02 -4.92 -8.61
N TRP A 316 -4.23 -4.37 -8.77
CA TRP A 316 -4.45 -3.04 -9.34
C TRP A 316 -3.78 -1.92 -8.54
N ILE A 317 -3.86 -1.97 -7.21
CA ILE A 317 -3.21 -0.97 -6.34
C ILE A 317 -1.69 -1.03 -6.50
N ARG A 318 -1.10 -2.24 -6.56
CA ARG A 318 0.35 -2.35 -6.80
C ARG A 318 0.75 -1.76 -8.16
N TYR A 319 -0.07 -1.99 -9.18
CA TYR A 319 0.15 -1.40 -10.49
C TYR A 319 0.11 0.13 -10.43
N LEU A 320 -0.91 0.71 -9.79
CA LEU A 320 -1.07 2.16 -9.67
C LEU A 320 0.05 2.83 -8.86
N VAL A 321 0.43 2.25 -7.73
CA VAL A 321 1.36 2.89 -6.77
C VAL A 321 2.83 2.64 -7.13
N ALA A 322 3.17 1.46 -7.66
CA ALA A 322 4.55 1.11 -7.98
C ALA A 322 4.83 1.15 -9.49
N TRP A 323 4.03 0.46 -10.31
CA TRP A 323 4.35 0.30 -11.73
C TRP A 323 4.07 1.53 -12.57
N GLN A 324 2.97 2.24 -12.35
CA GLN A 324 2.67 3.45 -13.13
C GLN A 324 3.75 4.53 -13.00
N PRO A 325 4.21 4.92 -11.80
CA PRO A 325 5.32 5.87 -11.68
C PRO A 325 6.61 5.39 -12.37
N LEU A 326 6.92 4.09 -12.31
CA LEU A 326 8.07 3.52 -13.03
C LEU A 326 7.92 3.66 -14.53
N ILE A 327 6.75 3.34 -15.08
CA ILE A 327 6.48 3.45 -16.51
C ILE A 327 6.57 4.91 -16.95
N LEU A 328 6.02 5.86 -16.17
CA LEU A 328 6.13 7.28 -16.48
C LEU A 328 7.57 7.78 -16.45
N MET A 329 8.40 7.32 -15.50
CA MET A 329 9.83 7.66 -15.49
C MET A 329 10.56 7.12 -16.72
N VAL A 330 10.23 5.90 -17.17
CA VAL A 330 10.79 5.33 -18.41
C VAL A 330 10.36 6.15 -19.62
N VAL A 331 9.08 6.51 -19.73
CA VAL A 331 8.55 7.32 -20.84
C VAL A 331 9.21 8.69 -20.87
N GLN A 332 9.39 9.35 -19.72
CA GLN A 332 10.14 10.60 -19.63
C GLN A 332 11.58 10.44 -20.12
N GLY A 333 12.28 9.38 -19.70
CA GLY A 333 13.63 9.07 -20.19
C GLY A 333 13.68 8.85 -21.70
N VAL A 334 12.69 8.17 -22.28
CA VAL A 334 12.58 7.96 -23.73
C VAL A 334 12.34 9.29 -24.45
N ASN A 335 11.41 10.11 -23.96
CA ASN A 335 11.12 11.42 -24.55
C ASN A 335 12.35 12.34 -24.50
N TYR A 336 13.09 12.34 -23.39
CA TYR A 336 14.34 13.08 -23.26
C TYR A 336 15.39 12.63 -24.31
N VAL A 337 15.56 11.32 -24.49
CA VAL A 337 16.50 10.77 -25.49
C VAL A 337 16.07 11.11 -26.93
N LEU A 338 14.77 11.14 -27.19
CA LEU A 338 14.22 11.52 -28.50
C LEU A 338 14.20 13.04 -28.73
N GLY A 339 14.56 13.86 -27.73
CA GLY A 339 14.52 15.32 -27.82
C GLY A 339 13.10 15.89 -27.93
N LEU A 340 12.10 15.17 -27.38
CA LEU A 340 10.68 15.53 -27.45
C LEU A 340 10.20 16.38 -26.26
N GLU A 341 11.11 16.89 -25.42
CA GLU A 341 10.81 17.72 -24.24
C GLU A 341 10.74 19.23 -24.54
#